data_AF-A0AAD5RKQ5-F1
#
_entry.id   AF-A0AAD5RKQ5-F1
#
_cell.length_a   1.000
_cell.length_b   1.000
_cell.length_c   1.000
_cell.angle_alpha   90.00
_cell.angle_beta   90.00
_cell.angle_gamma   90.00
#
_symmetry.space_group_name_H-M   'P 1'
#
loop_
_entity.id
_entity.type
_entity.pdbx_description
1 polymer ?
#
loop_
_entity_poly.entity_id
_entity_poly.type
_entity_poly.pdbx_seq_one_letter_code
_entity_poly.pdbx_strand_id
1 'polypeptide(L)'
;MDDRTPVQEGGVLGTVQAHSVIDKFNKLADDDGPKVGDTLADEVFAQDRIAYFSALPFRGPEEIRGSRKNAWQVIATRRHKILKVYTSDQDGSDLLFVAHVEMGLRNGKTVDGEFAGRLVVADPHG
;
A
#
# COMPACT_ATOMS: atom_id res chain seq x y z
N MET A 1 -29.39 -35.69 14.10
CA MET A 1 -28.30 -35.89 13.14
C MET A 1 -27.88 -34.49 12.75
N ASP A 2 -26.83 -33.99 13.42
CA ASP A 2 -26.40 -32.59 13.38
C ASP A 2 -25.33 -32.50 12.28
N ASP A 3 -25.72 -32.02 11.10
CA ASP A 3 -24.85 -31.86 9.93
C ASP A 3 -24.16 -30.49 10.03
N ARG A 4 -23.05 -30.45 10.78
CA ARG A 4 -22.14 -29.31 10.78
C ARG A 4 -20.99 -29.63 9.83
N THR A 5 -21.10 -29.13 8.61
CA THR A 5 -19.98 -29.01 7.69
C THR A 5 -18.85 -28.23 8.37
N PRO A 6 -17.58 -28.67 8.28
CA PRO A 6 -16.47 -27.91 8.86
C PRO A 6 -16.32 -26.58 8.13
N VAL A 7 -16.29 -25.47 8.87
CA VAL A 7 -15.86 -24.17 8.34
C VAL A 7 -14.38 -24.29 8.00
N GLN A 8 -14.00 -24.13 6.73
CA GLN A 8 -12.61 -24.10 6.31
C GLN A 8 -11.90 -22.89 6.92
N GLU A 9 -10.78 -23.13 7.62
CA GLU A 9 -9.88 -22.13 8.19
C GLU A 9 -9.06 -21.39 7.11
N GLY A 10 -9.74 -20.67 6.21
CA GLY A 10 -9.10 -19.87 5.15
C GLY A 10 -8.64 -18.47 5.59
N GLY A 11 -9.03 -17.99 6.77
CA GLY A 11 -8.97 -16.56 7.11
C GLY A 11 -7.61 -15.99 7.54
N VAL A 12 -6.66 -16.83 7.97
CA VAL A 12 -5.42 -16.32 8.59
C VAL A 12 -4.29 -16.11 7.57
N LEU A 13 -4.15 -17.01 6.59
CA LEU A 13 -3.02 -16.97 5.65
C LEU A 13 -3.13 -15.81 4.64
N GLY A 14 -4.33 -15.54 4.11
CA GLY A 14 -4.58 -14.42 3.18
C GLY A 14 -4.40 -13.06 3.85
N THR A 15 -4.82 -12.92 5.12
CA THR A 15 -4.70 -11.66 5.86
C THR A 15 -3.25 -11.29 6.17
N VAL A 16 -2.36 -12.26 6.42
CA VAL A 16 -0.93 -12.01 6.68
C VAL A 16 -0.19 -11.53 5.41
N GLN A 17 -0.49 -12.12 4.24
CA GLN A 17 0.04 -11.68 2.95
C GLN A 17 -0.45 -10.28 2.56
N ALA A 18 -1.75 -10.01 2.73
CA ALA A 18 -2.38 -8.71 2.50
C ALA A 18 -1.72 -7.57 3.29
N HIS A 19 -1.50 -7.78 4.60
CA HIS A 19 -0.77 -6.83 5.43
C HIS A 19 0.66 -6.60 4.94
N SER A 20 1.33 -7.64 4.44
CA SER A 20 2.72 -7.54 3.99
C SER A 20 2.90 -6.64 2.77
N VAL A 21 1.94 -6.62 1.83
CA VAL A 21 2.02 -5.76 0.63
C VAL A 21 1.77 -4.30 0.99
N ILE A 22 0.78 -4.03 1.84
CA ILE A 22 0.49 -2.67 2.33
C ILE A 22 1.69 -2.12 3.11
N ASP A 23 2.28 -2.93 3.99
CA ASP A 23 3.49 -2.56 4.73
C ASP A 23 4.69 -2.33 3.80
N LYS A 24 4.88 -3.19 2.78
CA LYS A 24 5.94 -3.01 1.78
C LYS A 24 5.78 -1.69 1.04
N PHE A 25 4.57 -1.39 0.55
CA PHE A 25 4.27 -0.12 -0.12
C PHE A 25 4.57 1.08 0.79
N ASN A 26 4.09 1.06 2.03
CA ASN A 26 4.28 2.17 2.98
C ASN A 26 5.75 2.36 3.37
N LYS A 27 6.51 1.29 3.56
CA LYS A 27 7.95 1.37 3.81
C LYS A 27 8.69 1.99 2.62
N LEU A 28 8.34 1.59 1.40
CA LEU A 28 8.89 2.20 0.19
C LEU A 28 8.48 3.67 0.07
N ALA A 29 7.25 4.02 0.44
CA ALA A 29 6.82 5.40 0.50
C ALA A 29 7.67 6.18 1.55
N ASP A 30 8.03 5.59 2.67
CA ASP A 30 8.84 6.26 3.70
C ASP A 30 10.33 6.39 3.34
N ASP A 31 10.77 5.75 2.25
CA ASP A 31 12.16 5.71 1.81
C ASP A 31 12.44 6.74 0.69
N ASP A 32 13.53 7.49 0.84
CA ASP A 32 14.04 8.47 -0.14
C ASP A 32 15.16 7.91 -1.04
N GLY A 33 15.41 6.61 -0.94
CA GLY A 33 16.40 5.88 -1.70
C GLY A 33 16.16 5.93 -3.21
N PRO A 34 17.24 5.93 -4.01
CA PRO A 34 17.15 6.14 -5.46
C PRO A 34 16.44 5.00 -6.21
N LYS A 35 16.31 3.81 -5.59
CA LYS A 35 15.68 2.61 -6.19
C LYS A 35 14.22 2.42 -5.83
N VAL A 36 13.66 3.26 -4.95
CA VAL A 36 12.29 3.10 -4.47
C VAL A 36 11.28 3.10 -5.61
N GLY A 37 11.45 4.01 -6.59
CA GLY A 37 10.60 4.06 -7.78
C GLY A 37 10.68 2.77 -8.60
N ASP A 38 11.87 2.19 -8.73
CA ASP A 38 12.09 0.94 -9.45
C ASP A 38 11.37 -0.21 -8.74
N THR A 39 11.58 -0.36 -7.44
CA THR A 39 10.92 -1.40 -6.64
C THR A 39 9.39 -1.27 -6.68
N LEU A 40 8.84 -0.05 -6.65
CA LEU A 40 7.41 0.15 -6.79
C LEU A 40 6.89 -0.33 -8.15
N ALA A 41 7.59 0.02 -9.24
CA ALA A 41 7.18 -0.32 -10.60
C ALA A 41 7.36 -1.81 -10.94
N ASP A 42 8.42 -2.42 -10.43
CA ASP A 42 8.83 -3.77 -10.84
C ASP A 42 8.33 -4.87 -9.89
N GLU A 43 8.08 -4.55 -8.61
CA GLU A 43 7.76 -5.56 -7.59
C GLU A 43 6.46 -5.32 -6.80
N VAL A 44 5.84 -4.15 -6.90
CA VAL A 44 4.64 -3.82 -6.08
C VAL A 44 3.41 -3.63 -6.95
N PHE A 45 3.50 -2.82 -8.00
CA PHE A 45 2.39 -2.58 -8.91
C PHE A 45 2.42 -3.54 -10.10
N ALA A 46 1.26 -4.07 -10.48
CA ALA A 46 1.11 -4.79 -11.74
C ALA A 46 1.27 -3.83 -12.94
N GLN A 47 1.84 -4.35 -14.03
CA GLN A 47 2.31 -3.56 -15.19
C GLN A 47 1.21 -2.74 -15.89
N ASP A 48 -0.05 -3.18 -15.83
CA ASP A 48 -1.19 -2.56 -16.50
C ASP A 48 -2.03 -1.65 -15.58
N ARG A 49 -1.60 -1.43 -14.34
CA ARG A 49 -2.43 -0.79 -13.32
C ARG A 49 -2.23 0.72 -13.22
N ILE A 50 -3.24 1.34 -12.63
CA ILE A 50 -3.30 2.76 -12.32
C ILE A 50 -3.16 2.93 -10.81
N ALA A 51 -2.21 3.75 -10.38
CA ALA A 51 -1.98 4.03 -8.97
C ALA A 51 -2.46 5.45 -8.60
N TYR A 52 -3.26 5.55 -7.54
CA TYR A 52 -3.89 6.78 -7.06
C TYR A 52 -3.35 7.16 -5.68
N PHE A 53 -2.20 7.81 -5.65
CA PHE A 53 -1.59 8.32 -4.40
C PHE A 53 -0.99 9.73 -4.55
N SER A 54 -1.45 10.45 -5.57
CA SER A 54 -1.11 11.83 -5.93
C SER A 54 -2.37 12.53 -6.45
N ALA A 55 -2.30 13.85 -6.67
CA ALA A 55 -3.38 14.62 -7.31
C ALA A 55 -3.72 14.09 -8.71
N LEU A 56 -2.75 13.49 -9.40
CA LEU A 56 -2.95 12.79 -10.67
C LEU A 56 -2.55 11.32 -10.53
N PRO A 57 -3.30 10.40 -11.16
CA PRO A 57 -2.93 8.99 -11.18
C PRO A 57 -1.68 8.73 -12.03
N PHE A 58 -0.89 7.74 -11.60
CA PHE A 58 0.23 7.17 -12.35
C PHE A 58 -0.24 5.93 -13.12
N ARG A 59 0.07 5.85 -14.41
CA ARG A 59 -0.35 4.80 -15.35
C ARG A 59 0.86 4.03 -15.86
N GLY A 60 0.90 2.75 -15.51
CA GLY A 60 1.96 1.86 -15.97
C GLY A 60 3.33 2.12 -15.32
N PRO A 61 4.33 1.28 -15.65
CA PRO A 61 5.57 1.18 -14.91
C PRO A 61 6.43 2.45 -14.99
N GLU A 62 6.42 3.16 -16.10
CA GLU A 62 7.24 4.38 -16.28
C GLU A 62 6.77 5.52 -15.34
N GLU A 63 5.46 5.77 -15.28
CA GLU A 63 4.91 6.81 -14.41
C GLU A 63 5.04 6.42 -12.93
N ILE A 64 4.83 5.14 -12.60
CA ILE A 64 5.03 4.62 -11.23
C ILE A 64 6.48 4.78 -10.80
N ARG A 65 7.45 4.46 -11.66
CA ARG A 65 8.88 4.65 -11.40
C ARG A 65 9.23 6.11 -11.12
N GLY A 66 8.55 7.03 -11.82
CA GLY A 66 8.68 8.47 -11.63
C GLY A 66 7.96 9.04 -10.40
N SER A 67 7.05 8.29 -9.79
CA SER A 67 6.08 8.79 -8.79
C SER A 67 6.70 9.39 -7.53
N ARG A 68 7.98 9.07 -7.25
CA ARG A 68 8.71 9.54 -6.06
C ARG A 68 9.64 10.73 -6.29
N LYS A 69 9.98 11.05 -7.55
CA LYS A 69 11.03 12.02 -7.90
C LYS A 69 10.85 13.39 -7.24
N ASN A 70 9.62 13.89 -7.19
CA ASN A 70 9.35 15.25 -6.71
C ASN A 70 8.91 15.31 -5.25
N ALA A 71 8.51 14.18 -4.66
CA ALA A 71 7.92 14.20 -3.32
C ALA A 71 8.95 14.51 -2.23
N TRP A 72 10.19 14.01 -2.36
CA TRP A 72 11.29 14.25 -1.42
C TRP A 72 11.96 15.63 -1.57
N GLN A 73 11.55 16.42 -2.58
CA GLN A 73 11.92 17.83 -2.68
C GLN A 73 11.22 18.69 -1.63
N VAL A 74 10.06 18.25 -1.14
CA VAL A 74 9.25 18.97 -0.13
C VAL A 74 9.31 18.28 1.23
N ILE A 75 9.35 16.94 1.23
CA ILE A 75 9.38 16.09 2.43
C ILE A 75 10.83 15.95 2.93
N ALA A 76 11.01 16.12 4.24
CA ALA A 76 12.26 15.85 4.95
C ALA A 76 12.23 14.51 5.69
N THR A 77 11.08 14.16 6.28
CA THR A 77 10.84 12.87 6.93
C THR A 77 9.42 12.41 6.63
N ARG A 78 9.21 11.11 6.53
CA ARG A 78 7.87 10.53 6.40
C ARG A 78 7.79 9.19 7.10
N ARG A 79 6.66 8.94 7.76
CA ARG A 79 6.38 7.67 8.39
C ARG A 79 4.89 7.33 8.28
N HIS A 80 4.58 6.20 7.67
CA HIS A 80 3.24 5.62 7.68
C HIS A 80 3.11 4.58 8.79
N LYS A 81 1.91 4.48 9.36
CA LYS A 81 1.52 3.44 10.32
C LYS A 81 0.15 2.90 9.96
N ILE A 82 0.06 1.61 9.69
CA ILE A 82 -1.23 0.93 9.51
C ILE A 82 -1.97 0.85 10.84
N LEU A 83 -3.23 1.29 10.84
CA LEU A 83 -4.11 1.25 12.00
C LEU A 83 -5.07 0.06 11.93
N LYS A 84 -5.69 -0.13 10.76
CA LYS A 84 -6.67 -1.20 10.51
C LYS A 84 -6.63 -1.63 9.06
N VAL A 85 -6.93 -2.90 8.82
CA VAL A 85 -7.12 -3.48 7.48
C VAL A 85 -8.43 -4.26 7.49
N TYR A 86 -9.17 -4.13 6.41
CA TYR A 86 -10.44 -4.79 6.13
C TYR A 86 -10.32 -5.47 4.78
N THR A 87 -11.01 -6.60 4.62
CA THR A 87 -11.18 -7.25 3.32
C THR A 87 -12.62 -7.07 2.83
N SER A 88 -12.78 -6.84 1.53
CA SER A 88 -14.07 -6.77 0.85
C SER A 88 -14.52 -8.13 0.31
N ASP A 89 -13.63 -9.12 0.27
CA ASP A 89 -13.89 -10.47 -0.22
C ASP A 89 -13.32 -11.54 0.74
N GLN A 90 -13.68 -12.79 0.51
CA GLN A 90 -13.19 -13.90 1.34
C GLN A 90 -11.72 -14.25 1.05
N ASP A 91 -11.24 -13.92 -0.15
CA ASP A 91 -9.92 -14.31 -0.65
C ASP A 91 -8.80 -13.33 -0.22
N GLY A 92 -9.17 -12.16 0.33
CA GLY A 92 -8.24 -11.10 0.72
C GLY A 92 -7.68 -10.31 -0.47
N SER A 93 -8.34 -10.35 -1.63
CA SER A 93 -7.84 -9.74 -2.86
C SER A 93 -8.19 -8.25 -2.97
N ASP A 94 -9.28 -7.81 -2.36
CA ASP A 94 -9.71 -6.42 -2.32
C ASP A 94 -9.71 -5.90 -0.88
N LEU A 95 -8.75 -5.02 -0.58
CA LEU A 95 -8.43 -4.58 0.76
C LEU A 95 -8.72 -3.09 0.92
N LEU A 96 -9.30 -2.74 2.06
CA LEU A 96 -9.43 -1.37 2.52
C LEU A 96 -8.60 -1.22 3.80
N PHE A 97 -7.77 -0.21 3.90
CA PHE A 97 -7.00 0.06 5.11
C PHE A 97 -7.18 1.50 5.58
N VAL A 98 -7.04 1.68 6.89
CA VAL A 98 -6.92 2.98 7.55
C VAL A 98 -5.51 3.07 8.11
N ALA A 99 -4.85 4.18 7.86
CA ALA A 99 -3.48 4.42 8.26
C ALA A 99 -3.30 5.86 8.76
N HIS A 100 -2.25 6.09 9.52
CA HIS A 100 -1.79 7.42 9.91
C HIS A 100 -0.47 7.71 9.19
N VAL A 101 -0.27 8.94 8.74
CA VAL A 101 1.01 9.40 8.21
C VAL A 101 1.50 10.61 9.00
N GLU A 102 2.78 10.61 9.35
CA GLU A 102 3.49 11.75 9.90
C GLU A 102 4.51 12.22 8.86
N MET A 103 4.53 13.51 8.55
CA MET A 103 5.48 14.12 7.62
C MET A 103 6.16 15.33 8.23
N GLY A 104 7.49 15.33 8.24
CA GLY A 104 8.29 16.54 8.41
C GLY A 104 8.58 17.16 7.05
N LEU A 105 8.31 18.46 6.91
CA LEU A 105 8.56 19.21 5.68
C LEU A 105 9.88 19.98 5.78
N ARG A 106 10.54 20.21 4.63
CA ARG A 106 11.83 20.93 4.58
C ARG A 106 11.76 22.39 5.04
N ASN A 107 10.56 22.97 5.10
CA ASN A 107 10.34 24.31 5.65
C ASN A 107 10.17 24.33 7.19
N GLY A 108 10.42 23.21 7.87
CA GLY A 108 10.31 23.07 9.33
C GLY A 108 8.90 22.81 9.85
N LYS A 109 7.88 22.76 8.98
CA LYS A 109 6.51 22.41 9.39
C LYS A 109 6.32 20.90 9.44
N THR A 110 5.33 20.48 10.21
CA THR A 110 4.86 19.09 10.25
C THR A 110 3.43 18.99 9.74
N VAL A 111 3.10 17.87 9.13
CA VAL A 111 1.75 17.49 8.72
C VAL A 111 1.53 16.06 9.15
N ASP A 112 0.46 15.80 9.89
CA ASP A 112 0.05 14.46 10.27
C ASP A 112 -1.46 14.27 10.07
N GLY A 113 -1.88 13.02 9.89
CA GLY A 113 -3.30 12.72 9.73
C GLY A 113 -3.59 11.28 9.38
N GLU A 114 -4.85 10.90 9.60
CA GLU A 114 -5.38 9.61 9.15
C GLU A 114 -5.83 9.69 7.69
N PHE A 115 -5.65 8.58 6.97
CA PHE A 115 -6.13 8.40 5.61
C PHE A 115 -6.62 6.97 5.39
N ALA A 116 -7.44 6.79 4.36
CA ALA A 116 -7.88 5.50 3.90
C ALA A 116 -7.30 5.19 2.52
N GLY A 117 -6.94 3.93 2.28
CA GLY A 117 -6.48 3.45 0.98
C GLY A 117 -7.17 2.14 0.62
N ARG A 118 -7.38 1.93 -0.67
CA ARG A 118 -7.86 0.66 -1.23
C ARG A 118 -6.75 0.03 -2.07
N LEU A 119 -6.54 -1.27 -1.91
CA LEU A 119 -5.57 -2.06 -2.67
C LEU A 119 -6.28 -3.28 -3.25
N VAL A 120 -6.08 -3.54 -4.54
CA VAL A 120 -6.54 -4.76 -5.20
C VAL A 120 -5.31 -5.58 -5.59
N VAL A 121 -5.21 -6.80 -5.06
CA VAL A 121 -4.11 -7.75 -5.27
C VAL A 121 -4.45 -8.62 -6.47
N ALA A 122 -3.57 -8.64 -7.47
CA ALA A 122 -3.79 -9.41 -8.69
C ALA A 122 -3.64 -10.94 -8.50
N ASP A 123 -2.83 -11.34 -7.52
CA ASP A 123 -2.62 -12.74 -7.15
C ASP A 123 -2.55 -12.90 -5.61
N PRO A 124 -3.68 -13.16 -4.93
CA PRO A 124 -3.72 -13.30 -3.48
C PRO A 124 -3.14 -14.64 -2.98
N HIS A 125 -2.76 -15.56 -3.87
CA HIS A 125 -2.29 -16.90 -3.51
C HIS A 125 -0.87 -17.23 -4.01
N GLY A 126 -0.35 -16.46 -4.98
CA GLY A 126 1.02 -16.55 -5.50
C GLY A 126 1.16 -17.42 -6.74
#